data_AF-A0A1I3BGT2-F1
#
_entry.id   AF-A0A1I3BGT2-F1
#
_cell.length_a   1.000
_cell.length_b   1.000
_cell.length_c   1.000
_cell.angle_alpha   90.00
_cell.angle_beta   90.00
_cell.angle_gamma   90.00
#
_symmetry.space_group_name_H-M   'P 1'
#
loop_
_entity.id
_entity.type
_entity.pdbx_description
1 polymer ?
#
loop_
_entity_poly.entity_id
_entity_poly.type
_entity_poly.pdbx_seq_one_letter_code
_entity_poly.pdbx_strand_id
1 'polypeptide(L)' 'MADEATTTLSRRVLQVTDLTVHFGVDNVWVPAALSLNYSIERGNVFAIVGRSDSGKSAS' A
#
# COMPACT_ATOMS: atom_id res chain seq x y z
N MET A 1 -9.77 -5.20 -29.01
CA MET A 1 -9.34 -4.17 -28.04
C MET A 1 -9.56 -4.68 -26.60
N ALA A 2 -9.04 -5.87 -26.26
CA ALA A 2 -9.33 -6.55 -24.98
C ALA A 2 -8.08 -7.11 -24.28
N ASP A 3 -6.86 -6.75 -24.73
CA ASP A 3 -5.62 -7.45 -24.36
C ASP A 3 -4.63 -6.60 -23.54
N GLU A 4 -4.77 -5.27 -23.59
CA GLU A 4 -3.89 -4.33 -22.85
C GLU A 4 -4.12 -4.35 -21.33
N ALA A 5 -5.38 -4.44 -20.90
CA ALA A 5 -5.74 -4.40 -19.48
C ALA A 5 -5.26 -5.66 -18.73
N THR A 6 -5.36 -6.83 -19.36
CA THR A 6 -4.94 -8.12 -18.81
C THR A 6 -3.41 -8.21 -18.70
N THR A 7 -2.68 -7.64 -19.67
CA THR A 7 -1.21 -7.59 -19.66
C THR A 7 -0.66 -6.61 -18.61
N THR A 8 -1.36 -5.48 -18.38
CA THR A 8 -0.97 -4.55 -17.32
C THR A 8 -1.22 -5.14 -15.92
N LEU A 9 -2.32 -5.87 -15.73
CA LEU A 9 -2.59 -6.61 -14.49
C LEU A 9 -1.60 -7.77 -14.29
N SER A 10 -1.21 -8.50 -15.34
CA SER A 10 -0.23 -9.60 -15.23
C SER A 10 1.17 -9.11 -14.84
N ARG A 11 1.50 -7.85 -15.18
CA ARG A 11 2.73 -7.18 -14.76
C ARG A 11 2.65 -6.69 -13.31
N ARG A 12 1.48 -6.28 -12.80
CA ARG A 12 1.32 -5.85 -11.40
C ARG A 12 1.29 -7.06 -10.47
N VAL A 13 2.24 -7.13 -9.55
CA VAL A 13 2.34 -8.21 -8.56
C VAL A 13 1.63 -7.89 -7.26
N LEU A 14 1.48 -6.60 -6.93
CA LEU A 14 0.73 -6.15 -5.77
C LEU A 14 -0.06 -4.89 -6.14
N GLN A 15 -1.31 -4.83 -5.71
CA GLN A 15 -2.12 -3.63 -5.79
C GLN A 15 -2.82 -3.43 -4.45
N VAL A 16 -2.60 -2.27 -3.86
CA VAL A 16 -3.23 -1.81 -2.62
C VAL A 16 -4.10 -0.60 -2.97
N THR A 17 -5.37 -0.67 -2.60
CA THR A 17 -6.35 0.40 -2.84
C THR A 17 -7.07 0.72 -1.55
N ASP A 18 -7.11 1.99 -1.19
CA ASP A 18 -7.77 2.55 -0.02
C ASP A 18 -7.45 1.85 1.31
N LEU A 19 -6.19 1.45 1.49
CA LEU A 19 -5.76 0.80 2.73
C LEU A 19 -5.64 1.84 3.86
N THR A 20 -6.40 1.60 4.92
CA THR A 20 -6.38 2.39 6.14
C THR A 20 -6.09 1.49 7.34
N VAL A 21 -5.11 1.85 8.15
CA VAL A 21 -4.66 1.07 9.31
C VAL A 21 -4.71 1.95 10.56
N HIS A 22 -5.42 1.46 11.58
CA HIS A 22 -5.50 2.08 12.90
C HIS A 22 -4.97 1.11 13.95
N PHE A 23 -4.26 1.65 14.95
CA PHE A 23 -3.86 0.92 16.14
C PHE A 23 -4.70 1.35 17.34
N GLY A 24 -5.12 0.39 18.16
CA GLY A 24 -5.74 0.67 19.45
C GLY A 24 -4.65 0.89 20.51
N VAL A 25 -4.51 2.12 20.99
CA VAL A 25 -3.54 2.52 22.03
C VAL A 25 -4.32 3.20 23.13
N ASP A 26 -4.14 2.76 24.39
CA ASP A 26 -4.82 3.33 25.56
C ASP A 26 -6.34 3.51 25.39
N ASN A 27 -6.99 2.51 24.77
CA ASN A 27 -8.42 2.50 24.47
C ASN A 27 -8.88 3.59 23.46
N VAL A 28 -7.95 4.15 22.70
CA VAL A 28 -8.17 5.13 21.62
C VAL A 28 -7.65 4.56 20.30
N TRP A 29 -8.38 4.80 19.21
CA TRP A 29 -7.93 4.46 17.86
C TRP A 29 -7.03 5.55 17.31
N VAL A 30 -5.79 5.20 16.98
CA VAL A 30 -4.79 6.11 16.40
C VAL A 30 -4.49 5.68 14.96
N PRO A 31 -4.64 6.56 13.97
CA PRO A 31 -4.34 6.22 12.58
C PRO A 31 -2.83 6.10 12.36
N ALA A 32 -2.40 5.01 11.73
CA ALA A 32 -1.01 4.81 11.31
C ALA A 32 -0.83 4.94 9.79
N ALA A 33 -1.82 4.52 9.02
CA ALA A 33 -1.87 4.71 7.57
C ALA A 33 -3.29 5.09 7.16
N LEU A 34 -3.43 6.07 6.27
CA LEU A 34 -4.73 6.56 5.81
C LEU A 34 -4.77 6.53 4.28
N SER A 35 -5.78 5.86 3.74
CA SER A 35 -6.09 5.80 2.29
C SER A 35 -4.87 5.57 1.40
N LEU A 36 -4.06 4.55 1.72
CA LEU A 36 -2.91 4.18 0.92
C LEU A 36 -3.35 3.52 -0.39
N ASN A 37 -2.83 4.04 -1.49
CA ASN A 37 -3.08 3.56 -2.84
C ASN A 37 -1.73 3.38 -3.55
N TYR A 38 -1.32 2.15 -3.84
CA TYR A 38 -0.08 1.88 -4.57
C TYR A 38 -0.14 0.55 -5.33
N SER A 39 0.69 0.43 -6.36
CA SER A 39 0.86 -0.82 -7.11
C SER A 39 2.33 -1.10 -7.34
N ILE A 40 2.72 -2.36 -7.17
CA ILE A 40 4.08 -2.84 -7.44
C ILE A 40 4.02 -3.70 -8.69
N GLU A 41 4.89 -3.40 -9.64
CA GLU A 41 5.08 -4.19 -10.85
C GLU A 41 6.22 -5.21 -10.68
N ARG A 42 6.10 -6.31 -11.42
CA ARG A 42 7.11 -7.36 -11.47
C ARG A 42 8.44 -6.78 -11.93
N GLY A 43 9.50 -7.09 -11.18
CA GLY A 43 10.87 -6.65 -11.51
C GLY A 43 11.21 -5.23 -11.04
N ASN A 44 10.28 -4.52 -10.40
CA ASN A 44 10.54 -3.20 -9.83
C ASN A 44 10.85 -3.31 -8.33
N VAL A 45 11.74 -2.43 -7.86
CA VAL A 45 12.02 -2.24 -6.43
C VAL A 45 11.14 -1.10 -5.92
N PHE A 46 10.39 -1.37 -4.86
CA PHE A 46 9.56 -0.38 -4.16
C PHE A 46 10.11 -0.14 -2.75
N ALA A 47 10.20 1.12 -2.34
CA ALA A 47 10.70 1.50 -1.03
C ALA A 47 9.68 2.42 -0.33
N ILE A 48 9.38 2.10 0.92
CA ILE A 48 8.58 2.94 1.81
C ILE A 48 9.55 3.68 2.73
N VAL A 49 9.58 5.02 2.66
CA VAL A 49 10.53 5.86 3.42
C VAL A 49 9.78 6.92 4.21
N GLY A 50 10.27 7.26 5.40
CA GLY A 50 9.64 8.22 6.30
C GLY A 50 10.24 8.20 7.70
N ARG A 51 9.87 9.18 8.54
CA ARG A 51 10.33 9.30 9.94
C ARG A 51 9.96 8.06 10.77
N SER A 52 10.74 7.72 11.81
CA SER A 52 10.30 6.73 12.82
C SER A 52 8.88 7.10 13.26
N ASP A 53 7.96 6.13 13.25
CA ASP A 53 6.52 6.26 13.58
C ASP A 53 5.57 6.78 12.48
N SER A 54 6.01 6.93 11.24
CA SER A 54 5.11 7.30 10.13
C SER A 54 4.24 6.15 9.58
N GLY A 55 4.07 5.04 10.31
CA GLY A 55 3.21 3.92 9.90
C GLY A 55 3.78 2.94 8.86
N LYS A 56 5.04 3.07 8.45
CA LYS A 56 5.66 2.27 7.36
C LYS A 56 5.67 0.76 7.57
N SER A 57 5.80 0.30 8.82
CA SER A 57 5.80 -1.13 9.13
C SER A 57 4.39 -1.73 9.19
N ALA A 58 3.36 -0.88 9.16
CA ALA A 58 1.96 -1.27 9.26
C ALA A 58 1.25 -1.28 7.88
N SER A 59 1.93 -0.83 6.84
CA SER A 59 1.44 -0.66 5.47
C SER A 59 1.94 -1.71 4.50
#